data_AF-A0A9D5M4Z4-F1
#
_entry.id   AF-A0A9D5M4Z4-F1
#
_cell.length_a   1.000
_cell.length_b   1.000
_cell.length_c   1.000
_cell.angle_alpha   90.00
_cell.angle_beta   90.00
_cell.angle_gamma   90.00
#
_symmetry.space_group_name_H-M   'P 1'
#
loop_
_entity.id
_entity.type
_entity.pdbx_description
1 polymer ?
#
loop_
_entity_poly.entity_id
_entity_poly.type
_entity_poly.pdbx_seq_one_letter_code
_entity_poly.pdbx_strand_id
1 'polypeptide(L)'
;MKKAVLFDEFARCCSYFNPEKANGYGCDHPKQRDTDIYDGKRVGRCFCHTCPLGIEAEQQDLTEPDHPDAIPNIDWDGLCSDVEVYESEYLLIEIGDNATEEEKRELCLYERHMHRYDKKWLDEHGIPNFLVG
;
A
#
# COMPACT_ATOMS: atom_id res chain seq x y z
N MET A 1 -12.47 0.19 -7.25
CA MET A 1 -11.97 -1.19 -6.98
C MET A 1 -10.74 -1.02 -6.14
N LYS A 2 -10.38 -1.98 -5.29
CA LYS A 2 -9.14 -1.90 -4.51
C LYS A 2 -8.14 -2.94 -5.00
N LYS A 3 -6.85 -2.66 -4.84
CA LYS A 3 -5.77 -3.61 -5.07
C LYS A 3 -5.09 -3.91 -3.74
N ALA A 4 -4.90 -5.19 -3.43
CA ALA A 4 -4.08 -5.62 -2.32
C ALA A 4 -2.60 -5.48 -2.71
N VAL A 5 -1.82 -4.81 -1.87
CA VAL A 5 -0.38 -4.65 -2.02
C VAL A 5 0.34 -5.07 -0.76
N LEU A 6 1.57 -5.60 -0.88
CA LEU A 6 2.38 -5.96 0.28
C LEU A 6 2.72 -4.69 1.07
N PHE A 7 2.31 -4.64 2.34
CA PHE A 7 2.46 -3.49 3.22
C PHE A 7 3.91 -3.01 3.30
N ASP A 8 4.84 -3.90 3.63
CA ASP A 8 6.25 -3.54 3.83
C ASP A 8 6.90 -2.99 2.56
N GLU A 9 6.58 -3.58 1.40
CA GLU A 9 7.12 -3.15 0.12
C GLU A 9 6.48 -1.82 -0.34
N PHE A 10 5.18 -1.64 -0.10
CA PHE A 10 4.50 -0.37 -0.35
C PHE A 10 5.04 0.75 0.55
N ALA A 11 5.14 0.51 1.85
CA ALA A 11 5.65 1.48 2.82
C ALA A 11 7.07 1.94 2.46
N ARG A 12 7.96 1.02 2.09
CA ARG A 12 9.33 1.36 1.68
C ARG A 12 9.43 2.25 0.45
N CYS A 13 8.45 2.15 -0.46
CA CYS A 13 8.42 2.94 -1.70
C CYS A 13 7.64 4.25 -1.55
N CYS A 14 6.81 4.36 -0.52
CA CYS A 14 5.92 5.49 -0.29
C CYS A 14 6.70 6.76 0.04
N SER A 15 6.36 7.85 -0.65
CA SER A 15 6.99 9.17 -0.49
C SER A 15 6.76 9.81 0.89
N TYR A 16 5.80 9.29 1.66
CA TYR A 16 5.47 9.77 3.00
C TYR A 16 6.00 8.87 4.12
N PHE A 17 6.68 7.78 3.79
CA PHE A 17 7.25 6.88 4.78
C PHE A 17 8.44 7.52 5.52
N ASN A 18 8.44 7.40 6.84
CA ASN A 18 9.48 7.93 7.72
C ASN A 18 9.95 6.85 8.71
N PRO A 19 11.01 6.09 8.37
CA PRO A 19 11.51 5.01 9.23
C PRO A 19 12.24 5.52 10.49
N GLU A 20 12.60 6.81 10.56
CA GLU A 20 13.31 7.37 11.72
C GLU A 20 12.38 7.59 12.92
N LYS A 21 11.06 7.44 12.73
CA LYS A 21 10.05 7.74 13.75
C LYS A 21 9.06 6.60 13.91
N ALA A 22 8.28 6.67 15.00
CA ALA A 22 7.24 5.69 15.33
C ALA A 22 7.71 4.23 15.20
N ASN A 23 8.86 3.91 15.80
CA ASN A 23 9.45 2.57 15.82
C ASN A 23 9.68 1.95 14.42
N GLY A 24 10.03 2.76 13.42
CA GLY A 24 10.32 2.27 12.06
C GLY A 24 9.14 2.30 11.10
N TYR A 25 7.95 2.71 11.57
CA TYR A 25 6.71 2.72 10.80
C TYR A 25 6.08 4.10 10.70
N GLY A 26 6.88 5.16 10.86
CA GLY A 26 6.41 6.53 10.79
C GLY A 26 5.83 6.89 9.43
N CYS A 27 4.82 7.76 9.45
CA CYS A 27 4.18 8.29 8.27
C CYS A 27 4.08 9.82 8.39
N ASP A 28 4.63 10.55 7.44
CA ASP A 28 4.55 12.01 7.37
C ASP A 28 3.38 12.49 6.49
N HIS A 29 2.41 11.62 6.18
CA HIS A 29 1.27 11.99 5.33
C HIS A 29 0.43 13.09 6.03
N PRO A 30 0.30 14.30 5.44
CA PRO A 30 -0.27 15.46 6.14
C PRO A 30 -1.76 15.30 6.50
N LYS A 31 -2.48 14.48 5.72
CA LYS A 31 -3.90 14.17 5.93
C LYS A 31 -4.15 13.01 6.91
N GLN A 32 -3.10 12.36 7.43
CA GLN A 32 -3.30 11.31 8.43
C GLN A 32 -3.85 11.90 9.73
N ARG A 33 -4.95 11.32 10.22
CA ARG A 33 -5.67 11.83 11.38
C ARG A 33 -5.03 11.39 12.68
N ASP A 34 -4.76 10.10 12.82
CA ASP A 34 -4.17 9.54 14.02
C ASP A 34 -2.65 9.69 13.93
N THR A 35 -2.14 10.58 14.76
CA THR A 35 -0.73 10.97 14.79
C THR A 35 -0.27 11.13 16.23
N ASP A 36 0.98 10.77 16.50
CA ASP A 36 1.69 11.07 17.73
C ASP A 36 2.57 12.32 17.57
N ILE A 37 3.11 12.82 18.68
CA ILE A 37 4.11 13.89 18.68
C ILE A 37 5.50 13.29 18.88
N TYR A 38 6.36 13.41 17.87
CA TYR A 38 7.78 13.07 17.92
C TYR A 38 8.61 14.32 17.62
N ASP A 39 9.52 14.69 18.51
CA ASP A 39 10.36 15.90 18.42
C ASP A 39 9.57 17.18 18.09
N GLY A 40 8.40 17.33 18.70
CA GLY A 40 7.51 18.48 18.50
C GLY A 40 6.78 18.50 17.14
N LYS A 41 6.87 17.43 16.34
CA LYS A 41 6.19 17.29 15.04
C LYS A 41 5.13 16.19 15.12
N ARG A 42 4.03 16.39 14.39
CA ARG A 42 3.00 15.35 14.18
C ARG A 42 3.53 14.27 13.25
N VAL A 43 3.39 13.02 13.65
CA VAL A 43 3.86 11.85 12.90
C VAL A 43 2.81 10.76 13.01
N GLY A 44 2.35 10.27 11.87
CA GLY A 44 1.44 9.13 11.76
C GLY A 44 2.17 7.80 11.82
N ARG A 45 1.42 6.73 11.57
CA ARG A 45 1.92 5.35 11.44
C ARG A 45 1.33 4.70 10.19
N CYS A 46 2.13 3.96 9.43
CA CYS A 46 1.68 3.37 8.16
C CYS A 46 0.60 2.30 8.34
N PHE A 47 0.62 1.53 9.43
CA PHE A 47 -0.39 0.51 9.78
C PHE A 47 -1.65 1.10 10.43
N CYS A 48 -1.80 2.42 10.48
CA CYS A 48 -2.98 3.02 11.06
C CYS A 48 -4.10 3.15 10.02
N HIS A 49 -5.32 2.73 10.36
CA HIS A 49 -6.53 2.86 9.52
C HIS A 49 -6.90 4.31 9.12
N THR A 50 -6.11 5.32 9.50
CA THR A 50 -6.29 6.72 9.09
C THR A 50 -5.32 7.20 8.02
N CYS A 51 -4.45 6.32 7.52
CA CYS A 51 -3.67 6.60 6.33
C CYS A 51 -4.61 6.80 5.13
N PRO A 52 -4.49 7.91 4.39
CA PRO A 52 -5.37 8.17 3.24
C PRO A 52 -4.94 7.47 1.96
N LEU A 53 -3.80 6.76 1.95
CA LEU A 53 -3.30 6.04 0.79
C LEU A 53 -3.76 4.59 0.73
N GLY A 54 -4.23 4.04 1.85
CA GLY A 54 -4.63 2.65 1.91
C GLY A 54 -5.16 2.28 3.28
N ILE A 55 -5.95 1.21 3.30
CA ILE A 55 -6.55 0.63 4.49
C ILE A 55 -5.91 -0.74 4.69
N GLU A 56 -5.58 -1.09 5.93
CA GLU A 56 -5.08 -2.43 6.25
C GLU A 56 -6.13 -3.48 5.86
N ALA A 57 -5.69 -4.57 5.23
CA ALA A 57 -6.55 -5.68 4.91
C ALA A 57 -6.68 -6.61 6.12
N GLU A 58 -7.87 -7.18 6.32
CA GLU A 58 -8.14 -8.19 7.32
C GLU A 58 -8.47 -9.54 6.66
N GLN A 59 -8.29 -10.64 7.41
CA GLN A 59 -8.63 -11.98 6.91
C GLN A 59 -10.06 -12.07 6.37
N GLN A 60 -11.00 -11.40 7.03
CA GLN A 60 -12.42 -11.38 6.63
C GLN A 60 -12.64 -10.76 5.25
N ASP A 61 -11.79 -9.82 4.81
CA ASP A 61 -11.87 -9.20 3.49
C ASP A 61 -11.62 -10.21 2.36
N LEU A 62 -10.87 -11.28 2.67
CA LEU A 62 -10.58 -12.36 1.74
C LEU A 62 -11.58 -13.52 1.84
N THR A 63 -11.97 -13.93 3.05
CA THR A 63 -12.76 -15.16 3.27
C THR A 63 -14.25 -14.94 3.40
N GLU A 64 -14.69 -13.74 3.80
CA GLU A 64 -16.09 -13.42 4.09
C GLU A 64 -16.51 -12.10 3.40
N PRO A 65 -16.45 -12.02 2.06
CA PRO A 65 -16.69 -10.76 1.33
C PRO A 65 -18.12 -10.20 1.47
N ASP A 66 -19.07 -11.00 1.99
CA ASP A 66 -20.44 -10.58 2.29
C ASP A 66 -20.62 -10.07 3.74
N HIS A 67 -19.58 -10.11 4.58
CA HIS A 67 -19.61 -9.59 5.94
C HIS A 67 -19.77 -8.05 5.91
N PRO A 68 -20.59 -7.44 6.79
CA PRO A 68 -20.83 -5.99 6.77
C PRO A 68 -19.57 -5.13 6.96
N ASP A 69 -18.56 -5.68 7.64
CA ASP A 69 -17.28 -5.01 7.87
C ASP A 69 -16.21 -5.37 6.82
N ALA A 70 -16.49 -6.33 5.92
CA ALA A 70 -15.55 -6.69 4.86
C ALA A 70 -15.52 -5.62 3.77
N ILE A 71 -14.33 -5.40 3.23
CA ILE A 71 -14.10 -4.48 2.12
C ILE A 71 -14.32 -5.24 0.79
N PRO A 72 -15.35 -4.91 -0.01
CA PRO A 72 -15.64 -5.64 -1.23
C PRO A 72 -14.78 -5.16 -2.42
N ASN A 73 -14.78 -5.95 -3.49
CA ASN A 73 -14.14 -5.63 -4.78
C ASN A 73 -12.63 -5.36 -4.68
N ILE A 74 -11.91 -6.31 -4.09
CA ILE A 74 -10.45 -6.32 -3.97
C ILE A 74 -9.87 -7.22 -5.07
N ASP A 75 -8.91 -6.68 -5.81
CA ASP A 75 -7.97 -7.43 -6.62
C ASP A 75 -6.80 -7.89 -5.73
N TRP A 76 -6.77 -9.19 -5.46
CA TRP A 76 -5.79 -9.83 -4.61
C TRP A 76 -4.51 -10.29 -5.36
N ASP A 77 -4.33 -9.89 -6.62
CA ASP A 77 -3.16 -10.21 -7.45
C ASP A 77 -2.85 -11.73 -7.51
N GLY A 78 -3.91 -12.54 -7.53
CA GLY A 78 -3.83 -14.00 -7.61
C GLY A 78 -3.79 -14.76 -6.28
N LEU A 79 -3.85 -14.07 -5.12
CA LEU A 79 -4.08 -14.75 -3.84
C LEU A 79 -5.53 -15.26 -3.77
N CYS A 80 -5.72 -16.50 -3.29
CA CYS A 80 -7.02 -17.14 -3.13
C CYS A 80 -7.38 -17.32 -1.65
N SER A 81 -8.64 -17.65 -1.35
CA SER A 81 -9.15 -17.82 0.02
C SER A 81 -8.45 -18.88 0.88
N ASP A 82 -7.54 -19.67 0.31
CA ASP A 82 -6.81 -20.72 1.03
C ASP A 82 -5.54 -20.20 1.72
N VAL A 83 -5.19 -18.92 1.54
CA VAL A 83 -4.08 -18.26 2.25
C VAL A 83 -4.59 -17.45 3.45
N GLU A 84 -3.76 -17.41 4.49
CA GLU A 84 -3.97 -16.55 5.65
C GLU A 84 -3.43 -15.14 5.33
N VAL A 85 -4.22 -14.11 5.66
CA VAL A 85 -3.85 -12.70 5.62
C VAL A 85 -3.63 -12.26 7.06
N TYR A 86 -2.38 -11.93 7.40
CA TYR A 86 -2.04 -11.47 8.74
C TYR A 86 -2.14 -9.95 8.86
N GLU A 87 -2.30 -9.48 10.10
CA GLU A 87 -2.17 -8.06 10.43
C GLU A 87 -0.87 -7.50 9.87
N SER A 88 -0.96 -6.32 9.26
CA SER A 88 0.13 -5.56 8.65
C SER A 88 0.83 -6.26 7.48
N GLU A 89 0.17 -7.22 6.83
CA GLU A 89 0.70 -7.89 5.63
C GLU A 89 0.29 -7.18 4.34
N TYR A 90 -0.98 -6.78 4.23
CA TYR A 90 -1.53 -6.15 3.03
C TYR A 90 -2.17 -4.80 3.31
N LEU A 91 -1.99 -3.88 2.36
CA LEU A 91 -2.78 -2.66 2.25
C LEU A 91 -3.70 -2.74 1.04
N LEU A 92 -4.90 -2.22 1.20
CA LEU A 92 -5.91 -2.08 0.16
C LEU A 92 -5.90 -0.63 -0.34
N ILE A 93 -5.51 -0.45 -1.59
CA ILE A 93 -5.39 0.87 -2.23
C ILE A 93 -6.47 1.02 -3.29
N GLU A 94 -7.15 2.17 -3.34
CA GLU A 94 -8.15 2.42 -4.39
C GLU A 94 -7.46 2.52 -5.76
N ILE A 95 -8.05 1.86 -6.76
CA ILE A 95 -7.62 1.86 -8.16
C ILE A 95 -8.77 2.22 -9.11
N GLY A 96 -8.40 2.66 -10.31
CA GLY A 96 -9.35 3.09 -11.35
C GLY A 96 -9.81 4.53 -11.17
N ASP A 97 -11.03 4.82 -11.62
CA ASP A 97 -11.55 6.20 -11.69
C ASP A 97 -11.76 6.86 -10.32
N ASN A 98 -11.95 6.06 -9.27
CA ASN A 98 -12.15 6.56 -7.91
C ASN A 98 -10.82 6.85 -7.18
N ALA A 99 -9.69 6.38 -7.70
CA ALA A 99 -8.40 6.57 -7.07
C ALA A 99 -7.96 8.04 -7.19
N THR A 100 -7.46 8.58 -6.08
CA THR A 100 -6.83 9.90 -6.07
C THR A 100 -5.51 9.88 -6.83
N GLU A 101 -5.05 11.06 -7.25
CA GLU A 101 -3.74 11.20 -7.89
C GLU A 101 -2.57 10.81 -6.96
N GLU A 102 -2.76 10.94 -5.64
CA GLU A 102 -1.78 10.48 -4.65
C GLU A 102 -1.72 8.95 -4.61
N GLU A 103 -2.86 8.27 -4.51
CA GLU A 103 -2.92 6.80 -4.55
C GLU A 103 -2.33 6.24 -5.84
N LYS A 104 -2.69 6.81 -7.00
CA LYS A 104 -2.13 6.41 -8.31
C LYS A 104 -0.61 6.57 -8.36
N ARG A 105 -0.09 7.69 -7.84
CA ARG A 105 1.35 7.96 -7.83
C ARG A 105 2.10 6.98 -6.94
N GLU A 106 1.66 6.80 -5.70
CA GLU A 106 2.34 5.90 -4.77
C GLU A 106 2.22 4.43 -5.19
N LEU A 107 1.06 4.03 -5.77
CA LEU A 107 0.90 2.71 -6.38
C LEU A 107 1.86 2.52 -7.55
N CYS A 108 2.05 3.53 -8.41
CA CYS A 108 3.02 3.46 -9.51
C CYS A 108 4.46 3.25 -9.00
N LEU A 109 4.85 3.89 -7.89
CA LEU A 109 6.15 3.67 -7.27
C LEU A 109 6.30 2.23 -6.76
N TYR A 110 5.26 1.71 -6.11
CA TYR A 110 5.21 0.32 -5.66
C TYR A 110 5.31 -0.66 -6.83
N GLU A 111 4.49 -0.50 -7.88
CA GLU A 111 4.51 -1.43 -9.03
C GLU A 111 5.85 -1.41 -9.75
N ARG A 112 6.44 -0.23 -9.94
CA ARG A 112 7.79 -0.11 -10.50
C ARG A 112 8.82 -0.83 -9.63
N HIS A 113 8.70 -0.76 -8.31
CA HIS A 113 9.57 -1.51 -7.41
C HIS A 113 9.35 -3.02 -7.53
N MET A 114 8.11 -3.49 -7.52
CA MET A 114 7.79 -4.92 -7.65
C MET A 114 8.27 -5.51 -8.98
N HIS A 115 8.14 -4.76 -10.07
CA HIS A 115 8.55 -5.14 -11.42
C HIS A 115 9.97 -4.68 -11.79
N ARG A 116 10.80 -4.25 -10.82
CA ARG A 116 12.16 -3.74 -11.09
C ARG A 116 13.09 -4.69 -11.85
N TYR A 117 12.77 -6.00 -11.82
CA TYR A 117 13.50 -7.04 -12.55
C TYR A 117 12.69 -7.67 -13.69
N ASP A 118 11.45 -7.24 -13.92
CA ASP A 118 10.60 -7.71 -15.01
C ASP A 118 10.79 -6.83 -16.25
N LYS A 119 11.69 -7.25 -17.13
CA LYS A 119 11.99 -6.52 -18.36
C LYS A 119 10.75 -6.30 -19.24
N LYS A 120 9.87 -7.30 -19.35
CA LYS A 120 8.71 -7.21 -20.22
C LYS A 120 7.75 -6.14 -19.71
N TRP A 121 7.47 -6.17 -18.41
CA TRP A 121 6.61 -5.17 -17.78
C TRP A 121 7.20 -3.76 -17.91
N LEU A 122 8.51 -3.59 -17.66
CA LEU A 122 9.19 -2.30 -17.78
C LEU A 122 9.14 -1.75 -19.22
N ASP A 123 9.37 -2.59 -20.22
CA ASP A 123 9.31 -2.21 -21.64
C ASP A 123 7.87 -1.80 -22.03
N GLU A 124 6.84 -2.53 -21.57
CA GLU A 124 5.42 -2.21 -21.80
C GLU A 124 4.99 -0.89 -21.15
N HIS A 125 5.62 -0.51 -20.04
CA HIS A 125 5.34 0.73 -19.31
C HIS A 125 6.31 1.87 -19.66
N GLY A 126 7.18 1.68 -20.65
CA GLY A 126 8.12 2.71 -21.13
C GLY A 126 9.18 3.13 -20.09
N ILE A 127 9.48 2.26 -19.12
CA ILE A 127 10.45 2.55 -18.05
C ILE A 127 11.83 2.01 -18.47
N PRO A 128 12.87 2.85 -18.50
CA PRO A 128 14.22 2.39 -18.85
C PRO A 128 14.73 1.36 -17.84
N ASN A 129 15.00 0.13 -18.31
CA ASN A 129 15.65 -0.90 -17.52
C ASN A 129 17.18 -0.74 -17.58
N PHE A 130 17.78 -0.19 -16.52
CA PHE A 130 19.23 0.02 -16.42
C PHE A 130 20.02 -1.21 -15.95
N LEU A 131 19.36 -2.34 -15.70
CA LEU A 131 19.99 -3.58 -15.23
C LEU A 131 20.50 -4.48 -16.36
N VAL A 132 20.42 -4.01 -17.60
CA VAL A 132 21.06 -4.65 -18.76
C VAL A 132 22.31 -3.84 -19.12
N GLY A 133 23.37 -4.05 -18.35
CA GLY A 133 24.73 -3.62 -18.63
C GLY A 133 25.67 -4.81 -18.58
#